data_AF-A0A6B3FRP2-F1
#
_entry.id   AF-A0A6B3FRP2-F1
#
_cell.length_a   1.000
_cell.length_b   1.000
_cell.length_c   1.000
_cell.angle_alpha   90.00
_cell.angle_beta   90.00
_cell.angle_gamma   90.00
#
_symmetry.space_group_name_H-M   'P 1'
#
loop_
_entity.id
_entity.type
_entity.pdbx_description
1 polymer ?
#
loop_
_entity_poly.entity_id
_entity_poly.type
_entity_poly.pdbx_seq_one_letter_code
_entity_poly.pdbx_strand_id
1 'polypeptide(L)'
;PKRQVVRDYAGFDTWDSCVRAHRVFGVDKAVLVSQGFHIRRAVALCRAAGIDAQGVAARDPHDVTWYYGATREILAAPKAAL
;
A
#
# COMPACT_ATOMS: atom_id res chain seq x y z
N PRO A 1 12.19 16.77 13.50
CA PRO A 1 11.91 15.51 12.78
C PRO A 1 10.92 14.56 13.49
N LYS A 2 11.22 14.05 14.70
CA LYS A 2 10.38 13.02 15.36
C LYS A 2 8.92 13.46 15.66
N ARG A 3 8.68 14.74 15.92
CA ARG A 3 7.32 15.30 16.14
C ARG A 3 6.47 15.42 14.87
N GLN A 4 7.06 15.23 13.68
CA GLN A 4 6.36 15.32 12.39
C GLN A 4 5.97 13.95 11.84
N VAL A 5 6.37 12.87 12.51
CA VAL A 5 6.05 11.50 12.13
C VAL A 5 5.24 10.88 13.26
N VAL A 6 4.01 10.49 12.94
CA VAL A 6 3.12 9.80 13.87
C VAL A 6 2.92 8.38 13.35
N ARG A 7 3.12 7.39 14.23
CA ARG A 7 2.85 5.99 13.91
C ARG A 7 1.41 5.66 14.34
N ASP A 8 0.60 5.16 13.42
CA ASP A 8 -0.64 4.48 13.77
C ASP A 8 -0.35 3.02 14.11
N TYR A 9 -0.85 2.54 15.26
CA TYR A 9 -0.63 1.19 15.75
C TYR A 9 -1.81 0.25 15.49
N ALA A 10 -2.93 0.80 14.99
CA ALA A 10 -4.19 0.06 14.83
C ALA A 10 -4.74 0.08 13.40
N GLY A 11 -3.94 0.51 12.41
CA GLY A 11 -4.25 0.37 10.99
C GLY A 11 -3.81 -1.00 10.46
N PHE A 12 -4.54 -2.05 10.81
CA PHE A 12 -4.14 -3.42 10.48
C PHE A 12 -4.35 -3.79 9.01
N ASP A 13 -5.28 -3.11 8.34
CA ASP A 13 -5.44 -3.16 6.90
C ASP A 13 -5.53 -1.77 6.26
N THR A 14 -5.65 -1.73 4.93
CA THR A 14 -5.71 -0.47 4.17
C THR A 14 -6.96 0.34 4.48
N TRP A 15 -8.10 -0.31 4.73
CA TRP A 15 -9.35 0.39 5.04
C TRP A 15 -9.28 1.01 6.44
N ASP A 16 -8.82 0.26 7.44
CA ASP A 16 -8.59 0.75 8.79
C ASP A 16 -7.63 1.93 8.80
N SER A 17 -6.52 1.83 8.04
CA SER A 17 -5.58 2.94 7.88
C SER A 17 -6.24 4.20 7.35
N CYS A 18 -7.07 4.08 6.30
CA CYS A 18 -7.77 5.21 5.69
C CYS A 18 -8.83 5.84 6.62
N VAL A 19 -9.68 5.02 7.25
CA VAL A 19 -10.72 5.50 8.17
C VAL A 19 -10.10 6.18 9.38
N ARG A 20 -9.03 5.62 9.94
CA ARG A 20 -8.35 6.18 11.10
C ARG A 20 -7.57 7.44 10.74
N ALA A 21 -6.92 7.49 9.58
CA ALA A 21 -6.30 8.71 9.06
C ALA A 21 -7.29 9.89 9.10
N HIS A 22 -8.52 9.67 8.63
CA HIS A 22 -9.55 10.70 8.67
C HIS A 22 -10.05 10.98 10.09
N ARG A 23 -10.53 9.96 10.82
CA ARG A 23 -11.28 10.15 12.07
C ARG A 23 -10.41 10.40 13.31
N VAL A 24 -9.21 9.83 13.37
CA VAL A 24 -8.32 9.91 14.54
C VAL A 24 -7.27 10.98 14.34
N PHE A 25 -6.72 11.08 13.14
CA PHE A 25 -5.62 11.99 12.83
C PHE A 25 -6.07 13.27 12.11
N GLY A 26 -7.36 13.39 11.76
CA GLY A 26 -7.91 14.60 11.13
C GLY A 26 -7.36 14.88 9.74
N VAL A 27 -6.99 13.83 8.99
CA VAL A 27 -6.43 13.97 7.65
C VAL A 27 -7.58 14.10 6.65
N ASP A 28 -7.64 15.24 5.94
CA ASP A 28 -8.60 15.48 4.86
C ASP A 28 -7.97 15.39 3.46
N LYS A 29 -6.65 15.56 3.36
CA LYS A 29 -5.85 15.47 2.14
C LYS A 29 -4.62 14.62 2.38
N ALA A 30 -4.36 13.64 1.52
CA ALA A 30 -3.24 12.73 1.70
C ALA A 30 -2.55 12.34 0.38
N VAL A 31 -1.22 12.21 0.45
CA VAL A 31 -0.42 11.49 -0.53
C VAL A 31 -0.10 10.12 0.05
N LEU A 32 -0.67 9.06 -0.53
CA LEU A 32 -0.37 7.69 -0.15
C LEU A 32 0.89 7.25 -0.88
N VAL A 33 1.81 6.63 -0.15
CA VAL A 33 3.01 5.99 -0.72
C VAL A 33 2.93 4.51 -0.40
N SER A 34 2.90 3.67 -1.44
CA SER A 34 2.81 2.21 -1.30
C SER A 34 3.34 1.50 -2.54
N GLN A 35 3.37 0.17 -2.54
CA GLN A 35 3.78 -0.65 -3.69
C GLN A 35 2.86 -0.41 -4.90
N GLY A 36 3.43 -0.54 -6.10
CA GLY A 36 2.75 -0.15 -7.34
C GLY A 36 1.43 -0.88 -7.61
N PHE A 37 1.34 -2.16 -7.25
CA PHE A 37 0.13 -2.95 -7.47
C PHE A 37 -0.98 -2.71 -6.42
N HIS A 38 -0.64 -2.18 -5.24
CA HIS A 38 -1.60 -1.88 -4.18
C HIS A 38 -2.10 -0.44 -4.17
N ILE A 39 -1.33 0.51 -4.74
CA ILE A 39 -1.61 1.94 -4.58
C ILE A 39 -2.97 2.37 -5.12
N ARG A 40 -3.44 1.78 -6.24
CA ARG A 40 -4.73 2.12 -6.85
C ARG A 40 -5.90 1.77 -5.92
N ARG A 41 -5.87 0.58 -5.32
CA ARG A 41 -6.88 0.14 -4.34
C ARG A 41 -6.83 1.02 -3.09
N ALA A 42 -5.63 1.33 -2.59
CA ALA A 42 -5.47 2.16 -1.40
C ALA A 42 -6.03 3.58 -1.59
N VAL A 43 -5.78 4.22 -2.74
CA VAL A 43 -6.35 5.54 -3.06
C VAL A 43 -7.88 5.49 -3.10
N ALA A 44 -8.47 4.46 -3.72
CA ALA A 44 -9.93 4.31 -3.77
C ALA A 44 -10.54 4.19 -2.36
N LEU A 45 -9.93 3.38 -1.50
CA LEU A 45 -10.37 3.21 -0.11
C LEU A 45 -10.25 4.50 0.70
N CYS A 46 -9.17 5.26 0.54
CA CYS A 46 -9.02 6.54 1.24
C CYS A 46 -10.01 7.61 0.77
N ARG A 47 -10.32 7.65 -0.53
CA ARG A 47 -11.40 8.52 -1.04
C ARG A 47 -12.77 8.13 -0.47
N ALA A 48 -13.07 6.83 -0.41
CA ALA A 48 -14.28 6.34 0.21
C ALA A 48 -14.35 6.64 1.73
N ALA A 49 -13.20 6.77 2.40
CA ALA A 49 -13.11 7.18 3.80
C ALA A 49 -13.23 8.70 4.02
N GLY A 50 -13.37 9.51 2.95
CA GLY A 50 -13.54 10.96 3.03
C GLY A 50 -12.25 11.77 2.79
N ILE A 51 -11.16 11.13 2.35
CA ILE A 51 -9.87 11.80 2.14
C ILE A 51 -9.67 12.11 0.65
N ASP A 52 -9.33 13.36 0.32
CA ASP A 52 -8.83 13.71 -1.01
C ASP A 52 -7.41 13.15 -1.18
N ALA A 53 -7.36 11.94 -1.75
CA ALA A 53 -6.19 11.10 -1.81
C ALA A 53 -5.55 11.08 -3.21
N GLN A 54 -4.22 11.19 -3.22
CA GLN A 54 -3.35 10.94 -4.37
C GLN A 54 -2.41 9.78 -4.06
N GLY A 55 -1.99 9.01 -5.07
CA GLY A 55 -1.16 7.83 -4.89
C GLY A 55 0.18 7.96 -5.58
N VAL A 56 1.25 7.62 -4.86
CA VAL A 56 2.61 7.49 -5.38
C VAL A 56 3.02 6.02 -5.24
N ALA A 57 3.23 5.38 -6.38
CA ALA A 57 3.86 4.06 -6.39
C ALA A 57 5.32 4.22 -5.97
N ALA A 58 5.68 3.69 -4.80
CA ALA A 58 7.07 3.52 -4.43
C ALA A 58 7.69 2.54 -5.44
N ARG A 59 8.93 2.83 -5.86
CA ARG A 59 9.67 1.94 -6.75
C ARG A 59 9.98 0.67 -5.97
N ASP A 60 9.38 -0.45 -6.36
CA ASP A 60 9.85 -1.75 -5.88
C ASP A 60 11.29 -1.91 -6.38
N PRO A 61 12.26 -2.17 -5.48
CA PRO A 61 13.59 -2.56 -5.92
C PRO A 61 13.42 -3.86 -6.70
N HIS A 62 13.55 -3.81 -8.03
CA HIS A 62 13.72 -5.00 -8.86
C HIS A 62 15.12 -5.57 -8.62
N ASP A 63 15.36 -6.02 -7.39
CA ASP A 63 16.58 -6.67 -6.96
C ASP A 63 16.58 -8.15 -7.34
N VAL A 64 17.70 -8.82 -7.05
CA VAL A 64 17.87 -10.24 -7.36
C VAL A 64 16.81 -11.13 -6.72
N THR A 65 16.26 -10.72 -5.57
CA THR A 65 15.21 -11.46 -4.85
C THR A 65 13.88 -11.36 -5.59
N TRP A 66 13.53 -10.19 -6.11
CA TRP A 66 12.34 -10.00 -6.93
C TRP A 66 12.40 -10.84 -8.23
N TYR A 67 13.53 -10.80 -8.94
CA TYR A 67 13.71 -11.60 -10.16
C TYR A 67 13.75 -13.11 -9.89
N TYR A 68 14.37 -13.54 -8.79
CA TYR A 68 14.37 -14.95 -8.37
C TYR A 68 12.94 -15.42 -8.04
N GLY A 69 12.14 -14.61 -7.35
CA GLY A 69 10.73 -14.90 -7.07
C GLY A 69 9.91 -15.05 -8.36
N ALA A 70 10.02 -14.08 -9.28
CA ALA A 70 9.30 -14.10 -10.55
C ALA A 70 9.67 -15.33 -11.42
N THR A 71 10.95 -15.66 -11.51
CA THR A 71 11.41 -16.85 -12.25
C THR A 71 10.95 -18.16 -11.59
N ARG A 72 10.98 -18.24 -10.25
CA ARG A 72 10.44 -19.38 -9.52
C ARG A 72 8.95 -19.58 -9.79
N GLU A 73 8.16 -18.50 -9.80
CA GLU A 73 6.72 -18.58 -10.06
C GLU A 73 6.41 -19.04 -11.48
N ILE A 74 7.15 -18.54 -12.48
CA ILE A 74 7.02 -19.01 -13.87
C ILE A 74 7.33 -20.52 -13.97
N LEU A 75 8.37 -20.99 -13.30
CA LEU A 75 8.75 -22.42 -13.29
C LEU A 75 7.80 -23.30 -12.46
N ALA A 76 7.10 -22.71 -11.50
CA ALA A 76 6.12 -23.41 -10.67
C ALA A 76 4.72 -23.45 -11.31
N ALA A 77 4.37 -22.49 -12.17
CA ALA A 77 3.05 -22.42 -12.82
C ALA A 77 2.62 -23.72 -13.54
N PRO A 78 3.50 -24.48 -14.23
CA PRO A 78 3.12 -25.77 -14.82
C PRO A 78 2.77 -26.85 -13.79
N LYS A 79 3.31 -26.79 -12.56
CA LYS A 79 2.95 -27.74 -11.49
C LYS A 79 1.55 -27.50 -10.93
N ALA A 80 0.96 -26.33 -11.18
CA ALA A 80 -0.40 -26.03 -10.74
C ALA A 80 -1.46 -26.46 -11.76
N ALA A 81 -1.04 -26.89 -12.96
CA ALA A 81 -1.92 -27.36 -14.03
C ALA A 81 -1.99 -28.90 -14.16
N LEU A 82 -1.24 -29.62 -13.31
CA LEU A 82 -1.25 -31.09 -13.14
C LEU A 82 -1.75 -31.41 -11.74
#